data_AF-A0A0M2V4F1-F1
#
_entry.id   AF-A0A0M2V4F1-F1
#
_cell.length_a   1.000
_cell.length_b   1.000
_cell.length_c   1.000
_cell.angle_alpha   90.00
_cell.angle_beta   90.00
_cell.angle_gamma   90.00
#
_symmetry.space_group_name_H-M   'P 1'
#
loop_
_entity.id
_entity.type
_entity.pdbx_description
1 polymer ?
#
loop_
_entity_poly.entity_id
_entity_poly.type
_entity_poly.pdbx_seq_one_letter_code
_entity_poly.pdbx_strand_id
1 'polypeptide(L)'
;MWDDKQPGLGLRAFASGKKTYIYQVWVNGRTQRAVIGPVESFDIEQARAEASKLGALASQNISPAKVKREKAAAELAEEQEVKRGSVTFGTVWAEYVDANKGDWGQKHYRDHLNFVQAPGKPLARGKDSKTGQPLVTKAGCLYPLVSVKLGELTATVIKRWLDNENKTRPGVAAQSYRLLFACLSWCNEQPDYAGLVDVVALKSKAVKKTVTKLKPRDDVLQREQLPAFFAELLKISNPVIAAYVQTLLLTGARRNELMGLQWSDVDFKWQSMAIRDKGTSKGSVAGVRVIPLTPYVASLLNQLPRRNQWVFSSPSGKDGRLVDPRKSFDPAVIAAGIEGLTLHGLRRSFATLSEWVEVPAGVVAQIMGHKPSATAEKHYKQRPLDLLRVWHERIEAWFLEQAGLVVPAAGEQRLTVVKGA
;
A
#
# COMPACT_ATOMS: atom_id res chain seq x y z
N MET A 1 23.01 -43.02 43.49
CA MET A 1 24.06 -44.07 43.53
C MET A 1 24.95 -43.87 42.33
N TRP A 2 26.26 -44.09 42.42
CA TRP A 2 27.18 -44.00 41.28
C TRP A 2 27.69 -45.39 40.92
N ASP A 3 27.93 -45.64 39.65
CA ASP A 3 28.50 -46.90 39.15
C ASP A 3 30.00 -46.93 39.44
N ASP A 4 30.48 -48.10 39.87
CA ASP A 4 31.88 -48.35 40.22
C ASP A 4 32.76 -48.63 38.99
N LYS A 5 32.18 -49.19 37.92
CA LYS A 5 32.90 -49.58 36.70
C LYS A 5 32.95 -48.46 35.65
N GLN A 6 31.99 -47.55 35.64
CA GLN A 6 31.90 -46.43 34.69
C GLN A 6 31.90 -45.08 35.43
N PRO A 7 33.04 -44.38 35.51
CA PRO A 7 33.15 -43.10 36.20
C PRO A 7 32.15 -42.06 35.67
N GLY A 8 31.41 -41.43 36.57
CA GLY A 8 30.41 -40.41 36.25
C GLY A 8 29.03 -40.97 35.86
N LEU A 9 28.86 -42.28 35.67
CA LEU A 9 27.54 -42.90 35.55
C LEU A 9 26.90 -43.06 36.92
N GLY A 10 25.63 -42.71 37.06
CA GLY A 10 24.90 -42.90 38.31
C GLY A 10 23.41 -43.13 38.11
N LEU A 11 22.77 -43.63 39.17
CA LEU A 11 21.34 -43.85 39.26
C LEU A 11 20.71 -42.79 40.16
N ARG A 12 19.76 -42.05 39.59
CA ARG A 12 18.91 -41.08 40.29
C ARG A 12 17.56 -41.71 40.60
N ALA A 13 17.18 -41.73 41.88
CA ALA A 13 15.85 -42.12 42.32
C ALA A 13 15.03 -40.87 42.65
N PHE A 14 13.77 -40.84 42.20
CA PHE A 14 12.81 -39.79 42.50
C PHE A 14 11.88 -40.21 43.66
N ALA A 15 11.27 -39.24 44.34
CA ALA A 15 10.30 -39.50 45.41
C ALA A 15 9.07 -40.30 44.92
N SER A 16 8.79 -40.29 43.62
CA SER A 16 7.75 -41.10 42.97
C SER A 16 8.14 -42.57 42.77
N GLY A 17 9.33 -43.00 43.23
CA GLY A 17 9.84 -44.36 43.04
C GLY A 17 10.51 -44.62 41.67
N LYS A 18 10.34 -43.72 40.69
CA LYS A 18 11.00 -43.83 39.39
C LYS A 18 12.52 -43.71 39.51
N LYS A 19 13.24 -44.54 38.77
CA LYS A 19 14.72 -44.57 38.74
C LYS A 19 15.22 -44.30 37.32
N THR A 20 16.26 -43.48 37.19
CA THR A 20 16.80 -43.04 35.89
C THR A 20 18.31 -42.99 35.96
N TYR A 21 18.97 -43.53 34.94
CA TYR A 21 20.42 -43.40 34.76
C TYR A 21 20.78 -41.98 34.31
N ILE A 22 21.82 -41.44 34.92
CA ILE A 22 22.39 -40.12 34.64
C ILE A 22 23.89 -40.26 34.43
N TYR A 23 24.45 -39.40 33.60
CA TYR A 23 25.90 -39.26 33.43
C TYR A 23 26.34 -37.86 33.83
N GLN A 24 27.31 -37.75 34.72
CA GLN A 24 27.88 -36.49 35.19
C GLN A 24 29.32 -36.34 34.68
N VAL A 25 29.60 -35.22 34.02
CA VAL A 25 30.90 -34.96 33.40
C VAL A 25 31.29 -33.48 33.50
N TRP A 26 32.59 -33.20 33.59
CA TRP A 26 33.14 -31.85 33.59
C TRP A 26 33.47 -31.41 32.17
N VAL A 27 32.79 -30.38 31.64
CA VAL A 27 33.00 -29.88 30.27
C VAL A 27 32.84 -28.37 30.25
N ASN A 28 33.80 -27.67 29.60
CA ASN A 28 33.82 -26.20 29.47
C ASN A 28 33.75 -25.48 30.83
N GLY A 29 34.58 -25.91 31.79
CA GLY A 29 34.74 -25.25 33.10
C GLY A 29 33.57 -25.43 34.05
N ARG A 30 32.60 -26.32 33.75
CA ARG A 30 31.46 -26.61 34.63
C ARG A 30 31.08 -28.09 34.59
N THR A 31 30.52 -28.57 35.70
CA THR A 31 29.89 -29.89 35.75
C THR A 31 28.56 -29.86 35.00
N GLN A 32 28.37 -30.78 34.06
CA GLN A 32 27.11 -30.99 33.36
C GLN A 32 26.59 -32.40 33.62
N ARG A 33 25.27 -32.55 33.67
CA ARG A 33 24.58 -33.83 33.80
C ARG A 33 23.73 -34.11 32.58
N ALA A 34 23.84 -35.31 32.03
CA ALA A 34 22.96 -35.84 31.00
C ALA A 34 22.06 -36.92 31.61
N VAL A 35 20.83 -37.02 31.13
CA VAL A 35 19.93 -38.13 31.46
C VAL A 35 20.08 -39.17 30.34
N ILE A 36 20.40 -40.42 30.70
CA ILE A 36 20.50 -41.54 29.75
C ILE A 36 19.10 -42.11 29.51
N GLY A 37 18.39 -42.48 30.58
CA GLY A 37 17.03 -43.03 30.47
C GLY A 37 16.58 -43.78 31.72
N PRO A 38 15.29 -44.20 31.77
CA PRO A 38 14.75 -44.96 32.88
C PRO A 38 15.33 -46.38 32.94
N VAL A 39 15.42 -46.96 34.14
CA VAL A 39 15.92 -48.34 34.34
C VAL A 39 15.04 -49.39 33.64
N GLU A 40 13.79 -49.04 33.34
CA GLU A 40 12.85 -49.89 32.59
C GLU A 40 13.23 -50.03 31.11
N SER A 41 13.97 -49.07 30.54
CA SER A 41 14.32 -49.03 29.11
C SER A 41 15.82 -49.25 28.84
N PHE A 42 16.65 -49.23 29.88
CA PHE A 42 18.10 -49.40 29.78
C PHE A 42 18.56 -50.41 30.81
N ASP A 43 19.22 -51.47 30.37
CA ASP A 43 20.02 -52.29 31.28
C ASP A 43 21.31 -51.55 31.69
N ILE A 44 22.04 -52.08 32.68
CA ILE A 44 23.23 -51.43 33.21
C ILE A 44 24.38 -51.37 32.19
N GLU A 45 24.52 -52.36 31.32
CA GLU A 45 25.59 -52.39 30.31
C GLU A 45 25.31 -51.39 29.17
N GLN A 46 24.06 -51.26 28.76
CA GLN A 46 23.58 -50.22 27.84
C GLN A 46 23.80 -48.82 28.44
N ALA A 47 23.52 -48.64 29.73
CA ALA A 47 23.78 -47.38 30.42
C ALA A 47 25.28 -47.04 30.49
N ARG A 48 26.16 -48.03 30.72
CA ARG A 48 27.62 -47.86 30.66
C ARG A 48 28.11 -47.50 29.25
N ALA A 49 27.58 -48.17 28.22
CA ALA A 49 27.92 -47.87 26.83
C ALA A 49 27.55 -46.43 26.44
N GLU A 50 26.35 -45.97 26.79
CA GLU A 50 25.94 -44.57 26.54
C GLU A 50 26.74 -43.56 27.36
N ALA A 51 27.05 -43.85 28.63
CA ALA A 51 27.94 -43.02 29.44
C ALA A 51 29.36 -42.90 28.81
N SER A 52 29.89 -43.98 28.25
CA SER A 52 31.17 -43.96 27.52
C SER A 52 31.14 -43.10 26.27
N LYS A 53 30.04 -43.15 25.48
CA LYS A 53 29.86 -42.27 24.31
C LYS A 53 29.83 -40.80 24.72
N LEU A 54 29.08 -40.47 25.76
CA LEU A 54 29.02 -39.11 26.30
C LEU A 54 30.37 -38.65 26.87
N GLY A 55 31.13 -39.55 27.50
CA GLY A 55 32.50 -39.29 27.97
C GLY A 55 33.48 -39.00 26.83
N ALA A 56 33.39 -39.74 25.73
CA ALA A 56 34.21 -39.50 24.53
C ALA A 56 33.89 -38.16 23.85
N LEU A 57 32.64 -37.71 23.89
CA LEU A 57 32.25 -36.37 23.40
C LEU A 57 32.76 -35.27 24.35
N ALA A 58 32.69 -35.52 25.65
CA ALA A 58 33.18 -34.59 26.66
C ALA A 58 34.70 -34.35 26.57
N SER A 59 35.49 -35.37 26.24
CA SER A 59 36.95 -35.21 26.02
C SER A 59 37.28 -34.32 24.82
N GLN A 60 36.34 -34.16 23.89
CA GLN A 60 36.43 -33.22 22.76
C GLN A 60 35.78 -31.86 23.07
N ASN A 61 35.49 -31.55 24.34
CA ASN A 61 34.76 -30.36 24.79
C ASN A 61 33.32 -30.22 24.25
N ILE A 62 32.71 -31.32 23.79
CA ILE A 62 31.33 -31.36 23.31
C ILE A 62 30.42 -31.82 24.45
N SER A 63 29.62 -30.90 25.00
CA SER A 63 28.70 -31.22 26.08
C SER A 63 27.47 -32.00 25.59
N PRO A 64 26.87 -32.89 26.42
CA PRO A 64 25.62 -33.60 26.07
C PRO A 64 24.45 -32.69 25.69
N ALA A 65 24.34 -31.51 26.32
CA ALA A 65 23.34 -30.51 25.99
C ALA A 65 23.53 -29.90 24.58
N LYS A 66 24.78 -29.81 24.11
CA LYS A 66 25.11 -29.35 22.75
C LYS A 66 24.65 -30.37 21.72
N VAL A 67 24.96 -31.66 21.93
CA VAL A 67 24.52 -32.76 21.04
C VAL A 67 23.00 -32.81 20.92
N LYS A 68 22.27 -32.74 22.04
CA LYS A 68 20.80 -32.73 22.01
C LYS A 68 20.25 -31.53 21.23
N ARG A 69 20.85 -30.35 21.40
CA ARG A 69 20.46 -29.13 20.68
C ARG A 69 20.76 -29.22 19.18
N GLU A 70 21.93 -29.74 18.80
CA GLU A 70 22.32 -29.95 17.41
C GLU A 70 21.41 -30.96 16.72
N LYS A 71 21.06 -32.07 17.40
CA LYS A 71 20.10 -33.06 16.87
C LYS A 71 18.70 -32.46 16.68
N ALA A 72 18.16 -31.76 17.69
CA ALA A 72 16.86 -31.12 17.57
C ALA A 72 16.85 -30.02 16.49
N ALA A 73 17.95 -29.28 16.33
CA ALA A 73 18.10 -28.30 15.26
C ALA A 73 18.18 -28.97 13.88
N ALA A 74 18.83 -30.14 13.76
CA ALA A 74 18.90 -30.91 12.52
C ALA A 74 17.53 -31.49 12.14
N GLU A 75 16.79 -32.07 13.08
CA GLU A 75 15.42 -32.56 12.87
C GLU A 75 14.50 -31.41 12.43
N LEU A 76 14.57 -30.27 13.12
CA LEU A 76 13.82 -29.07 12.74
C LEU A 76 14.21 -28.57 11.34
N ALA A 77 15.50 -28.56 11.00
CA ALA A 77 15.98 -28.14 9.68
C ALA A 77 15.50 -29.08 8.57
N GLU A 78 15.44 -30.38 8.83
CA GLU A 78 14.89 -31.38 7.91
C GLU A 78 13.39 -31.16 7.68
N GLU A 79 12.61 -30.98 8.75
CA GLU A 79 11.19 -30.63 8.66
C GLU A 79 10.97 -29.32 7.89
N GLN A 80 11.80 -28.30 8.16
CA GLN A 80 11.76 -27.03 7.45
C GLN A 80 12.07 -27.22 5.95
N GLU A 81 13.05 -28.03 5.58
CA GLU A 81 13.39 -28.25 4.17
C GLU A 81 12.26 -28.99 3.42
N VAL A 82 11.61 -29.97 4.05
CA VAL A 82 10.43 -30.63 3.50
C VAL A 82 9.28 -29.64 3.28
N LYS A 83 9.02 -28.75 4.26
CA LYS A 83 8.02 -27.68 4.13
C LYS A 83 8.40 -26.70 3.02
N ARG A 84 9.66 -26.27 2.94
CA ARG A 84 10.16 -25.38 1.87
C ARG A 84 9.98 -25.98 0.48
N GLY A 85 10.16 -27.29 0.35
CA GLY A 85 9.99 -28.03 -0.91
C GLY A 85 8.54 -28.31 -1.32
N SER A 86 7.56 -28.02 -0.47
CA SER A 86 6.13 -28.30 -0.72
C SER A 86 5.27 -27.04 -0.77
N VAL A 87 5.53 -26.07 0.12
CA VAL A 87 4.74 -24.83 0.19
C VAL A 87 5.06 -23.91 -0.98
N THR A 88 4.02 -23.44 -1.67
CA THR A 88 4.13 -22.48 -2.77
C THR A 88 3.94 -21.04 -2.31
N PHE A 89 4.55 -20.09 -3.02
CA PHE A 89 4.34 -18.66 -2.76
C PHE A 89 2.86 -18.26 -2.90
N GLY A 90 2.11 -18.88 -3.82
CA GLY A 90 0.68 -18.62 -3.99
C GLY A 90 -0.16 -18.93 -2.75
N THR A 91 0.14 -20.04 -2.07
CA THR A 91 -0.54 -20.46 -0.83
C THR A 91 -0.30 -19.43 0.27
N VAL A 92 0.98 -19.12 0.49
CA VAL A 92 1.42 -18.13 1.47
C VAL A 92 0.87 -16.74 1.20
N TRP A 93 0.81 -16.33 -0.06
CA TRP A 93 0.24 -15.05 -0.45
C TRP A 93 -1.26 -14.98 -0.15
N ALA A 94 -2.00 -16.06 -0.37
CA ALA A 94 -3.43 -16.11 -0.06
C ALA A 94 -3.68 -15.95 1.45
N GLU A 95 -2.88 -16.63 2.28
CA GLU A 95 -2.95 -16.51 3.75
C GLU A 95 -2.53 -15.12 4.24
N TYR A 96 -1.47 -14.56 3.66
CA TYR A 96 -1.06 -13.17 3.92
C TYR A 96 -2.20 -12.19 3.63
N VAL A 97 -2.85 -12.33 2.48
CA VAL A 97 -4.00 -11.51 2.11
C VAL A 97 -5.16 -11.71 3.08
N ASP A 98 -5.44 -12.95 3.47
CA ASP A 98 -6.54 -13.28 4.39
C ASP A 98 -6.33 -12.67 5.79
N ALA A 99 -5.12 -12.80 6.33
CA ALA A 99 -4.74 -12.27 7.64
C ALA A 99 -4.80 -10.74 7.70
N ASN A 100 -4.53 -10.04 6.59
CA ASN A 100 -4.42 -8.59 6.57
C ASN A 100 -5.63 -7.85 5.97
N LYS A 101 -6.55 -8.55 5.27
CA LYS A 101 -7.68 -7.90 4.58
C LYS A 101 -8.58 -7.07 5.50
N GLY A 102 -8.67 -7.43 6.78
CA GLY A 102 -9.48 -6.71 7.78
C GLY A 102 -8.99 -5.28 8.04
N ASP A 103 -7.68 -5.04 7.91
CA ASP A 103 -7.09 -3.72 8.03
C ASP A 103 -7.19 -2.91 6.73
N TRP A 104 -7.57 -3.53 5.62
CA TRP A 104 -7.47 -2.91 4.30
C TRP A 104 -8.79 -2.33 3.81
N GLY A 105 -8.71 -1.14 3.19
CA GLY A 105 -9.84 -0.63 2.40
C GLY A 105 -10.06 -1.49 1.15
N GLN A 106 -11.31 -1.56 0.66
CA GLN A 106 -11.71 -2.45 -0.45
C GLN A 106 -10.81 -2.35 -1.70
N LYS A 107 -10.34 -1.14 -2.03
CA LYS A 107 -9.42 -0.96 -3.16
C LYS A 107 -8.08 -1.63 -2.91
N HIS A 108 -7.50 -1.45 -1.71
CA HIS A 108 -6.20 -1.99 -1.36
C HIS A 108 -6.23 -3.53 -1.34
N TYR A 109 -7.31 -4.10 -0.81
CA TYR A 109 -7.57 -5.55 -0.89
C TYR A 109 -7.65 -6.03 -2.34
N ARG A 110 -8.46 -5.36 -3.19
CA ARG A 110 -8.59 -5.73 -4.59
C ARG A 110 -7.27 -5.60 -5.37
N ASP A 111 -6.46 -4.59 -5.07
CA ASP A 111 -5.15 -4.42 -5.69
C ASP A 111 -4.24 -5.62 -5.36
N HIS A 112 -4.26 -6.15 -4.12
CA HIS A 112 -3.52 -7.38 -3.74
C HIS A 112 -3.96 -8.61 -4.53
N LEU A 113 -5.27 -8.78 -4.75
CA LEU A 113 -5.78 -9.87 -5.59
C LEU A 113 -5.30 -9.72 -7.05
N ASN A 114 -5.27 -8.50 -7.57
CA ASN A 114 -4.82 -8.23 -8.94
C ASN A 114 -3.33 -8.55 -9.15
N PHE A 115 -2.48 -8.44 -8.11
CA PHE A 115 -1.06 -8.76 -8.24
C PHE A 115 -0.79 -10.24 -8.54
N VAL A 116 -1.65 -11.15 -8.12
CA VAL A 116 -1.54 -12.61 -8.36
C VAL A 116 -2.61 -13.13 -9.32
N GLN A 117 -3.28 -12.25 -10.05
CA GLN A 117 -4.35 -12.64 -10.96
C GLN A 117 -3.84 -13.47 -12.14
N ALA A 118 -4.53 -14.57 -12.45
CA ALA A 118 -4.28 -15.34 -13.67
C ALA A 118 -4.67 -14.57 -14.95
N PRO A 119 -3.93 -14.77 -16.06
CA PRO A 119 -4.31 -14.21 -17.36
C PRO A 119 -5.58 -14.90 -17.91
N GLY A 120 -6.18 -14.32 -18.95
CA GLY A 120 -7.18 -15.01 -19.78
C GLY A 120 -8.64 -14.89 -19.33
N LYS A 121 -8.95 -14.19 -18.23
CA LYS A 121 -10.36 -13.96 -17.84
C LYS A 121 -10.97 -12.87 -18.74
N PRO A 122 -12.19 -13.04 -19.27
CA PRO A 122 -12.84 -11.98 -20.05
C PRO A 122 -13.02 -10.68 -19.24
N LEU A 123 -12.66 -9.55 -19.84
CA LEU A 123 -12.90 -8.22 -19.29
C LEU A 123 -14.38 -7.84 -19.50
N ALA A 124 -14.97 -7.21 -18.50
CA ALA A 124 -16.36 -6.76 -18.56
C ALA A 124 -16.63 -5.69 -19.64
N ARG A 125 -15.58 -5.02 -20.13
CA ARG A 125 -15.66 -3.99 -21.18
C ARG A 125 -14.43 -4.06 -22.08
N GLY A 126 -14.66 -3.79 -23.36
CA GLY A 126 -13.63 -3.77 -24.40
C GLY A 126 -13.64 -5.05 -25.22
N LYS A 127 -13.68 -4.88 -26.54
CA LYS A 127 -13.50 -5.95 -27.52
C LYS A 127 -12.23 -5.66 -28.31
N ASP A 128 -11.54 -6.72 -28.71
CA ASP A 128 -10.46 -6.60 -29.68
C ASP A 128 -11.04 -6.07 -31.00
N SER A 129 -10.45 -5.00 -31.53
CA SER A 129 -10.96 -4.32 -32.72
C SER A 129 -10.82 -5.15 -33.99
N LYS A 130 -9.94 -6.17 -34.00
CA LYS A 130 -9.68 -7.04 -35.14
C LYS A 130 -10.50 -8.33 -35.06
N THR A 131 -10.60 -8.93 -33.88
CA THR A 131 -11.26 -10.24 -33.72
C THR A 131 -12.68 -10.15 -33.18
N GLY A 132 -13.10 -8.99 -32.67
CA GLY A 132 -14.42 -8.77 -32.05
C GLY A 132 -14.63 -9.51 -30.72
N GLN A 133 -13.63 -10.29 -30.27
CA GLN A 133 -13.69 -11.05 -29.03
C GLN A 133 -13.52 -10.14 -27.81
N PRO A 134 -14.10 -10.49 -26.64
CA PRO A 134 -13.84 -9.76 -25.41
C PRO A 134 -12.34 -9.73 -25.10
N LEU A 135 -11.82 -8.55 -24.73
CA LEU A 135 -10.45 -8.45 -24.25
C LEU A 135 -10.30 -9.31 -22.99
N VAL A 136 -9.13 -9.91 -22.78
CA VAL A 136 -8.86 -10.76 -21.61
C VAL A 136 -7.90 -10.11 -20.63
N THR A 137 -7.93 -10.56 -19.38
CA THR A 137 -7.07 -10.06 -18.31
C THR A 137 -5.62 -10.45 -18.57
N LYS A 138 -4.70 -9.52 -18.28
CA LYS A 138 -3.27 -9.81 -18.23
C LYS A 138 -2.92 -10.46 -16.90
N ALA A 139 -1.88 -11.27 -16.89
CA ALA A 139 -1.36 -11.86 -15.66
C ALA A 139 -0.94 -10.76 -14.68
N GLY A 140 -1.26 -10.93 -13.41
CA GLY A 140 -0.76 -10.12 -12.31
C GLY A 140 0.77 -10.13 -12.27
N CYS A 141 1.38 -9.10 -11.68
CA CYS A 141 2.83 -8.96 -11.68
C CYS A 141 3.55 -9.99 -10.80
N LEU A 142 2.90 -10.52 -9.76
CA LEU A 142 3.39 -11.62 -8.94
C LEU A 142 2.90 -13.00 -9.43
N TYR A 143 1.99 -13.05 -10.41
CA TYR A 143 1.47 -14.32 -10.93
C TYR A 143 2.56 -15.32 -11.35
N PRO A 144 3.67 -14.92 -12.03
CA PRO A 144 4.72 -15.86 -12.38
C PRO A 144 5.39 -16.57 -11.20
N LEU A 145 5.24 -16.02 -9.98
CA LEU A 145 5.80 -16.61 -8.76
C LEU A 145 4.80 -17.48 -8.00
N VAL A 146 3.51 -17.45 -8.33
CA VAL A 146 2.44 -18.13 -7.56
C VAL A 146 2.68 -19.64 -7.43
N SER A 147 3.19 -20.28 -8.48
CA SER A 147 3.50 -21.72 -8.47
C SER A 147 4.90 -22.06 -7.95
N VAL A 148 5.75 -21.07 -7.67
CA VAL A 148 7.13 -21.30 -7.21
C VAL A 148 7.10 -21.74 -5.75
N LYS A 149 7.81 -22.84 -5.44
CA LYS A 149 7.97 -23.33 -4.06
C LYS A 149 8.91 -22.41 -3.28
N LEU A 150 8.70 -22.31 -1.96
CA LEU A 150 9.54 -21.44 -1.13
C LEU A 150 11.04 -21.83 -1.16
N GLY A 151 11.35 -23.12 -1.26
CA GLY A 151 12.72 -23.63 -1.41
C GLY A 151 13.37 -23.27 -2.75
N GLU A 152 12.56 -23.10 -3.80
CA GLU A 152 13.02 -22.72 -5.15
C GLU A 152 13.10 -21.20 -5.33
N LEU A 153 12.49 -20.43 -4.42
CA LEU A 153 12.52 -18.98 -4.45
C LEU A 153 13.93 -18.50 -4.05
N THR A 154 14.73 -18.16 -5.05
CA THR A 154 16.10 -17.67 -4.87
C THR A 154 16.26 -16.23 -5.36
N ALA A 155 17.35 -15.57 -4.95
CA ALA A 155 17.67 -14.23 -5.46
C ALA A 155 17.77 -14.20 -7.00
N THR A 156 18.23 -15.29 -7.62
CA THR A 156 18.30 -15.44 -9.09
C THR A 156 16.92 -15.50 -9.72
N VAL A 157 15.97 -16.24 -9.12
CA VAL A 157 14.57 -16.31 -9.59
C VAL A 157 13.91 -14.95 -9.47
N ILE A 158 14.06 -14.26 -8.33
CA ILE A 158 13.51 -12.92 -8.12
C ILE A 158 14.10 -11.91 -9.11
N LYS A 159 15.41 -11.95 -9.34
CA LYS A 159 16.06 -11.06 -10.33
C LYS A 159 15.51 -11.30 -11.73
N ARG A 160 15.42 -12.57 -12.16
CA ARG A 160 14.89 -12.94 -13.49
C ARG A 160 13.45 -12.50 -13.67
N TRP A 161 12.63 -12.70 -12.64
CA TRP A 161 11.25 -12.21 -12.60
C TRP A 161 11.21 -10.68 -12.77
N LEU A 162 11.98 -9.92 -11.98
CA LEU A 162 12.05 -8.47 -12.11
C LEU A 162 12.53 -8.01 -13.50
N ASP A 163 13.59 -8.62 -14.03
CA ASP A 163 14.13 -8.27 -15.36
C ASP A 163 13.06 -8.44 -16.45
N ASN A 164 12.22 -9.48 -16.35
CA ASN A 164 11.12 -9.70 -17.29
C ASN A 164 9.98 -8.68 -17.12
N GLU A 165 9.57 -8.42 -15.87
CA GLU A 165 8.48 -7.49 -15.59
C GLU A 165 8.84 -6.03 -15.88
N ASN A 166 10.11 -5.66 -15.70
CA ASN A 166 10.63 -4.33 -15.99
C ASN A 166 10.57 -3.96 -17.48
N LYS A 167 10.54 -4.94 -18.39
CA LYS A 167 10.44 -4.69 -19.84
C LYS A 167 9.14 -4.00 -20.23
N THR A 168 8.05 -4.25 -19.48
CA THR A 168 6.71 -3.76 -19.85
C THR A 168 6.04 -2.93 -18.77
N ARG A 169 6.39 -3.15 -17.49
CA ARG A 169 5.71 -2.50 -16.36
C ARG A 169 6.65 -2.24 -15.17
N PRO A 170 7.75 -1.50 -15.35
CA PRO A 170 8.78 -1.32 -14.32
C PRO A 170 8.26 -0.70 -13.02
N GLY A 171 7.30 0.23 -13.10
CA GLY A 171 6.69 0.81 -11.90
C GLY A 171 5.83 -0.17 -11.10
N VAL A 172 5.09 -1.04 -11.80
CA VAL A 172 4.30 -2.10 -11.17
C VAL A 172 5.25 -3.15 -10.59
N ALA A 173 6.30 -3.53 -11.31
CA ALA A 173 7.32 -4.48 -10.85
C ALA A 173 8.00 -3.99 -9.55
N ALA A 174 8.38 -2.71 -9.48
CA ALA A 174 8.94 -2.12 -8.27
C ALA A 174 7.95 -2.11 -7.09
N GLN A 175 6.65 -1.96 -7.34
CA GLN A 175 5.62 -2.09 -6.30
C GLN A 175 5.43 -3.55 -5.87
N SER A 176 5.31 -4.47 -6.81
CA SER A 176 5.21 -5.91 -6.58
C SER A 176 6.39 -6.43 -5.77
N TYR A 177 7.61 -5.93 -6.03
CA TYR A 177 8.80 -6.24 -5.25
C TYR A 177 8.61 -5.90 -3.77
N ARG A 178 8.10 -4.70 -3.47
CA ARG A 178 7.85 -4.28 -2.08
C ARG A 178 6.79 -5.17 -1.42
N LEU A 179 5.73 -5.52 -2.13
CA LEU A 179 4.67 -6.37 -1.61
C LEU A 179 5.10 -7.83 -1.43
N LEU A 180 5.87 -8.38 -2.37
CA LEU A 180 6.51 -9.70 -2.26
C LEU A 180 7.29 -9.77 -0.95
N PHE A 181 8.16 -8.79 -0.70
CA PHE A 181 8.99 -8.80 0.51
C PHE A 181 8.22 -8.47 1.78
N ALA A 182 7.10 -7.74 1.72
CA ALA A 182 6.20 -7.59 2.86
C ALA A 182 5.56 -8.94 3.23
N CYS A 183 5.07 -9.69 2.24
CA CYS A 183 4.53 -11.03 2.43
C CYS A 183 5.60 -11.99 2.99
N LEU A 184 6.80 -12.05 2.40
CA LEU A 184 7.87 -12.95 2.86
C LEU A 184 8.37 -12.59 4.27
N SER A 185 8.38 -11.30 4.63
CA SER A 185 8.67 -10.88 6.01
C SER A 185 7.58 -11.33 6.97
N TRP A 186 6.30 -11.17 6.60
CA TRP A 186 5.17 -11.68 7.38
C TRP A 186 5.22 -13.20 7.58
N CYS A 187 5.69 -13.97 6.59
CA CYS A 187 5.90 -15.42 6.75
C CYS A 187 6.80 -15.75 7.92
N ASN A 188 7.91 -15.03 8.09
CA ASN A 188 8.85 -15.29 9.17
C ASN A 188 8.30 -14.94 10.56
N GLU A 189 7.18 -14.21 10.62
CA GLU A 189 6.43 -13.95 11.85
C GLU A 189 5.41 -15.04 12.16
N GLN A 190 5.09 -15.92 11.19
CA GLN A 190 4.13 -17.01 11.38
C GLN A 190 4.84 -18.30 11.86
N PRO A 191 4.32 -18.98 12.90
CA PRO A 191 4.91 -20.23 13.41
C PRO A 191 5.11 -21.30 12.33
N ASP A 192 4.17 -21.42 11.38
CA ASP A 192 4.22 -22.45 10.34
C ASP A 192 5.27 -22.20 9.24
N TYR A 193 5.71 -20.95 9.10
CA TYR A 193 6.64 -20.52 8.05
C TYR A 193 7.95 -19.95 8.58
N ALA A 194 8.09 -19.83 9.90
CA ALA A 194 9.29 -19.31 10.54
C ALA A 194 10.54 -20.11 10.13
N GLY A 195 11.52 -19.42 9.56
CA GLY A 195 12.78 -20.02 9.12
C GLY A 195 12.74 -20.64 7.71
N LEU A 196 11.59 -20.68 7.03
CA LEU A 196 11.50 -21.23 5.68
C LEU A 196 12.08 -20.30 4.61
N VAL A 197 12.21 -19.00 4.88
CA VAL A 197 12.68 -18.01 3.90
C VAL A 197 13.71 -17.06 4.52
N ASP A 198 14.92 -17.03 3.96
CA ASP A 198 15.90 -15.99 4.26
C ASP A 198 15.67 -14.74 3.39
N VAL A 199 14.85 -13.82 3.90
CA VAL A 199 14.53 -12.55 3.24
C VAL A 199 15.79 -11.71 2.97
N VAL A 200 16.82 -11.80 3.80
CA VAL A 200 18.06 -11.02 3.63
C VAL A 200 18.85 -11.55 2.45
N ALA A 201 19.01 -12.88 2.35
CA ALA A 201 19.67 -13.53 1.22
C ALA A 201 18.96 -13.24 -0.11
N LEU A 202 17.63 -13.21 -0.11
CA LEU A 202 16.82 -12.87 -1.30
C LEU A 202 16.99 -11.42 -1.75
N LYS A 203 17.29 -10.49 -0.83
CA LYS A 203 17.55 -9.07 -1.10
C LYS A 203 19.01 -8.80 -1.50
N SER A 204 19.54 -9.62 -2.41
CA SER A 204 20.91 -9.46 -2.92
C SER A 204 21.15 -8.10 -3.58
N LYS A 205 22.41 -7.66 -3.65
CA LYS A 205 22.79 -6.42 -4.33
C LYS A 205 22.32 -6.38 -5.79
N ALA A 206 22.38 -7.53 -6.48
CA ALA A 206 21.92 -7.66 -7.86
C ALA A 206 20.41 -7.46 -7.98
N VAL A 207 19.62 -8.07 -7.10
CA VAL A 207 18.15 -7.89 -7.05
C VAL A 207 17.80 -6.43 -6.80
N LYS A 208 18.42 -5.81 -5.78
CA LYS A 208 18.18 -4.39 -5.45
C LYS A 208 18.50 -3.45 -6.62
N LYS A 209 19.55 -3.73 -7.40
CA LYS A 209 19.93 -2.93 -8.58
C LYS A 209 18.91 -3.07 -9.73
N THR A 210 18.24 -4.21 -9.85
CA THR A 210 17.20 -4.43 -10.86
C THR A 210 15.89 -3.69 -10.53
N VAL A 211 15.61 -3.36 -9.26
CA VAL A 211 14.40 -2.61 -8.91
C VAL A 211 14.44 -1.20 -9.48
N THR A 212 13.49 -0.88 -10.35
CA THR A 212 13.41 0.45 -10.98
C THR A 212 13.15 1.54 -9.93
N LYS A 213 13.98 2.58 -9.95
CA LYS A 213 13.72 3.81 -9.20
C LYS A 213 12.63 4.61 -9.91
N LEU A 214 11.48 4.76 -9.28
CA LEU A 214 10.37 5.54 -9.82
C LEU A 214 10.69 7.03 -9.69
N LYS A 215 10.79 7.74 -10.82
CA LYS A 215 10.86 9.20 -10.83
C LYS A 215 9.45 9.77 -10.59
N PRO A 216 9.25 10.67 -9.62
CA PRO A 216 8.00 11.40 -9.49
C PRO A 216 7.69 12.16 -10.77
N ARG A 217 6.40 12.27 -11.13
CA ARG A 217 5.99 13.15 -12.23
C ARG A 217 6.04 14.61 -11.76
N ASP A 218 6.45 15.47 -12.68
CA ASP A 218 6.63 16.91 -12.54
C ASP A 218 5.63 17.72 -13.37
N ASP A 219 4.59 17.07 -13.94
CA ASP A 219 3.57 17.77 -14.73
C ASP A 219 2.83 18.83 -13.92
N VAL A 220 3.02 20.08 -14.33
CA VAL A 220 2.52 21.33 -13.76
C VAL A 220 2.28 22.33 -14.89
N LEU A 221 1.09 22.93 -14.93
CA LEU A 221 0.77 24.12 -15.72
C LEU A 221 1.71 25.29 -15.39
N GLN A 222 2.21 25.93 -16.44
CA GLN A 222 2.88 27.23 -16.36
C GLN A 222 1.85 28.36 -16.43
N ARG A 223 2.22 29.55 -15.96
CA ARG A 223 1.35 30.74 -15.95
C ARG A 223 0.88 31.08 -17.37
N GLU A 224 1.80 31.06 -18.34
CA GLU A 224 1.55 31.38 -19.74
C GLU A 224 0.63 30.38 -20.44
N GLN A 225 0.44 29.19 -19.86
CA GLN A 225 -0.47 28.17 -20.38
C GLN A 225 -1.92 28.37 -19.91
N LEU A 226 -2.17 29.20 -18.88
CA LEU A 226 -3.52 29.39 -18.32
C LEU A 226 -4.53 29.91 -19.35
N PRO A 227 -4.25 30.93 -20.19
CA PRO A 227 -5.20 31.38 -21.21
C PRO A 227 -5.64 30.26 -22.15
N ALA A 228 -4.67 29.55 -22.75
CA ALA A 228 -4.95 28.47 -23.69
C ALA A 228 -5.69 27.31 -23.01
N PHE A 229 -5.27 26.94 -21.79
CA PHE A 229 -5.91 25.89 -21.01
C PHE A 229 -7.39 26.19 -20.75
N PHE A 230 -7.71 27.38 -20.22
CA PHE A 230 -9.11 27.74 -19.93
C PHE A 230 -9.94 27.91 -21.21
N ALA A 231 -9.37 28.49 -22.27
CA ALA A 231 -10.05 28.63 -23.56
C ALA A 231 -10.53 27.28 -24.12
N GLU A 232 -9.71 26.23 -24.04
CA GLU A 232 -10.11 24.88 -24.47
C GLU A 232 -11.04 24.18 -23.49
N LEU A 233 -10.89 24.40 -22.18
CA LEU A 233 -11.81 23.84 -21.18
C LEU A 233 -13.23 24.38 -21.34
N LEU A 234 -13.39 25.66 -21.67
CA LEU A 234 -14.70 26.28 -21.88
C LEU A 234 -15.42 25.75 -23.13
N LYS A 235 -14.70 25.12 -24.07
CA LYS A 235 -15.28 24.45 -25.25
C LYS A 235 -15.81 23.05 -24.93
N ILE A 236 -15.53 22.48 -23.75
CA ILE A 236 -16.03 21.17 -23.36
C ILE A 236 -17.56 21.22 -23.26
N SER A 237 -18.24 20.48 -24.14
CA SER A 237 -19.71 20.50 -24.23
C SER A 237 -20.42 19.92 -22.99
N ASN A 238 -19.75 19.09 -22.19
CA ASN A 238 -20.32 18.55 -20.97
C ASN A 238 -20.03 19.49 -19.78
N PRO A 239 -21.03 20.24 -19.28
CA PRO A 239 -20.82 21.26 -18.25
C PRO A 239 -20.32 20.66 -16.92
N VAL A 240 -20.70 19.42 -16.60
CA VAL A 240 -20.24 18.74 -15.39
C VAL A 240 -18.74 18.47 -15.46
N ILE A 241 -18.22 18.04 -16.62
CA ILE A 241 -16.80 17.76 -16.79
C ILE A 241 -16.00 19.08 -16.80
N ALA A 242 -16.48 20.09 -17.52
CA ALA A 242 -15.83 21.41 -17.56
C ALA A 242 -15.72 22.02 -16.16
N ALA A 243 -16.82 22.07 -15.39
CA ALA A 243 -16.81 22.59 -14.03
C ALA A 243 -15.95 21.75 -13.08
N TYR A 244 -15.97 20.42 -13.22
CA TYR A 244 -15.15 19.51 -12.41
C TYR A 244 -13.65 19.77 -12.57
N VAL A 245 -13.17 19.91 -13.82
CA VAL A 245 -11.75 20.14 -14.10
C VAL A 245 -11.31 21.51 -13.58
N GLN A 246 -12.12 22.55 -13.81
CA GLN A 246 -11.84 23.90 -13.29
C GLN A 246 -11.83 23.92 -11.76
N THR A 247 -12.79 23.26 -11.11
CA THR A 247 -12.85 23.16 -9.65
C THR A 247 -11.65 22.37 -9.10
N LEU A 248 -11.17 21.33 -9.80
CA LEU A 248 -9.94 20.62 -9.39
C LEU A 248 -8.73 21.55 -9.37
N LEU A 249 -8.56 22.37 -10.41
CA LEU A 249 -7.46 23.33 -10.50
C LEU A 249 -7.59 24.41 -9.42
N LEU A 250 -8.77 25.00 -9.25
CA LEU A 250 -8.98 26.14 -8.37
C LEU A 250 -9.06 25.79 -6.87
N THR A 251 -9.18 24.51 -6.51
CA THR A 251 -9.21 24.07 -5.10
C THR A 251 -8.02 23.20 -4.71
N GLY A 252 -7.25 22.72 -5.69
CA GLY A 252 -6.21 21.72 -5.47
C GLY A 252 -6.73 20.41 -4.85
N ALA A 253 -8.03 20.12 -4.88
CA ALA A 253 -8.61 18.92 -4.29
C ALA A 253 -8.09 17.63 -4.96
N ARG A 254 -8.05 16.50 -4.24
CA ARG A 254 -7.73 15.23 -4.89
C ARG A 254 -8.91 14.81 -5.77
N ARG A 255 -8.61 14.29 -6.97
CA ARG A 255 -9.59 13.75 -7.93
C ARG A 255 -10.75 13.00 -7.26
N ASN A 256 -10.44 11.97 -6.49
CA ASN A 256 -11.49 11.11 -5.91
C ASN A 256 -12.26 11.75 -4.75
N GLU A 257 -11.68 12.74 -4.06
CA GLU A 257 -12.37 13.53 -3.03
C GLU A 257 -13.42 14.41 -3.70
N LEU A 258 -13.01 15.19 -4.69
CA LEU A 258 -13.90 16.11 -5.38
C LEU A 258 -15.01 15.40 -6.16
N MET A 259 -14.70 14.26 -6.80
CA MET A 259 -15.75 13.45 -7.44
C MET A 259 -16.79 12.97 -6.45
N GLY A 260 -16.42 12.79 -5.17
CA GLY A 260 -17.32 12.38 -4.10
C GLY A 260 -18.02 13.52 -3.39
N LEU A 261 -17.94 14.75 -3.90
CA LEU A 261 -18.63 15.90 -3.34
C LEU A 261 -20.14 15.77 -3.54
N GLN A 262 -20.90 15.92 -2.46
CA GLN A 262 -22.37 15.92 -2.49
C GLN A 262 -22.93 17.34 -2.37
N TRP A 263 -24.16 17.55 -2.82
CA TRP A 263 -24.84 18.85 -2.67
C TRP A 263 -24.98 19.27 -1.21
N SER A 264 -25.16 18.32 -0.29
CA SER A 264 -25.19 18.56 1.15
C SER A 264 -23.85 19.02 1.73
N ASP A 265 -22.75 18.86 0.99
CA ASP A 265 -21.42 19.31 1.40
C ASP A 265 -21.12 20.75 0.91
N VAL A 266 -22.00 21.37 0.11
CA VAL A 266 -21.79 22.72 -0.45
C VAL A 266 -22.77 23.70 0.17
N ASP A 267 -22.23 24.72 0.82
CA ASP A 267 -22.99 25.80 1.44
C ASP A 267 -22.84 27.09 0.64
N PHE A 268 -23.83 27.39 -0.20
CA PHE A 268 -23.89 28.63 -0.96
C PHE A 268 -24.29 29.86 -0.12
N LYS A 269 -24.83 29.66 1.09
CA LYS A 269 -25.17 30.78 1.99
C LYS A 269 -23.92 31.28 2.70
N TRP A 270 -23.14 30.35 3.26
CA TRP A 270 -21.94 30.64 4.03
C TRP A 270 -20.64 30.49 3.22
N GLN A 271 -20.76 30.29 1.91
CA GLN A 271 -19.65 30.21 0.94
C GLN A 271 -18.56 29.23 1.42
N SER A 272 -18.97 27.98 1.66
CA SER A 272 -18.09 26.93 2.15
C SER A 272 -18.37 25.59 1.50
N MET A 273 -17.36 24.70 1.49
CA MET A 273 -17.49 23.36 0.96
C MET A 273 -16.73 22.34 1.81
N ALA A 274 -17.42 21.28 2.22
CA ALA A 274 -16.86 20.18 3.01
C ALA A 274 -16.29 19.08 2.10
N ILE A 275 -14.96 19.01 1.99
CA ILE A 275 -14.28 17.95 1.25
C ILE A 275 -13.95 16.79 2.19
N ARG A 276 -14.54 15.63 1.90
CA ARG A 276 -14.33 14.39 2.66
C ARG A 276 -13.16 13.60 2.08
N ASP A 277 -12.19 13.25 2.92
CA ASP A 277 -11.19 12.25 2.53
C ASP A 277 -11.85 10.87 2.40
N LYS A 278 -11.26 9.95 1.63
CA LYS A 278 -11.66 8.55 1.72
C LYS A 278 -11.12 7.97 3.02
N GLY A 279 -11.97 7.27 3.77
CA GLY A 279 -11.56 6.47 4.92
C GLY A 279 -10.35 5.60 4.53
N THR A 280 -9.24 5.82 5.22
CA THR A 280 -8.03 5.03 5.03
C THR A 280 -8.22 3.63 5.61
N SER A 281 -7.38 2.71 5.15
CA SER A 281 -7.24 1.31 5.57
C SER A 281 -6.79 1.17 7.03
N LYS A 282 -7.58 1.65 8.00
CA LYS A 282 -7.61 1.31 9.45
C LYS A 282 -8.82 1.96 10.15
N GLY A 283 -9.97 2.10 9.48
CA GLY A 283 -11.20 2.61 10.10
C GLY A 283 -11.12 4.01 10.74
N SER A 284 -10.03 4.77 10.55
CA SER A 284 -9.93 6.13 11.06
C SER A 284 -10.96 6.99 10.32
N VAL A 285 -11.82 7.67 11.09
CA VAL A 285 -12.78 8.64 10.58
C VAL A 285 -12.09 9.52 9.53
N ALA A 286 -12.65 9.51 8.32
CA ALA A 286 -12.20 10.36 7.23
C ALA A 286 -12.12 11.81 7.73
N GLY A 287 -10.94 12.42 7.61
CA GLY A 287 -10.81 13.85 7.85
C GLY A 287 -11.74 14.59 6.88
N VAL A 288 -12.73 15.28 7.42
CA VAL A 288 -13.50 16.27 6.67
C VAL A 288 -12.75 17.58 6.82
N ARG A 289 -12.43 18.24 5.71
CA ARG A 289 -11.95 19.62 5.73
C ARG A 289 -13.00 20.51 5.12
N VAL A 290 -13.24 21.66 5.74
CA VAL A 290 -14.06 22.71 5.16
C VAL A 290 -13.13 23.72 4.51
N ILE A 291 -13.35 24.00 3.24
CA ILE A 291 -12.63 25.03 2.48
C ILE A 291 -13.60 26.11 2.02
N PRO A 292 -13.10 27.33 1.71
CA PRO A 292 -13.93 28.35 1.08
C PRO A 292 -14.53 27.86 -0.24
N LEU A 293 -15.79 28.22 -0.47
CA LEU A 293 -16.39 28.17 -1.80
C LEU A 293 -16.15 29.53 -2.44
N THR A 294 -15.16 29.61 -3.31
CA THR A 294 -14.76 30.85 -3.97
C THR A 294 -15.78 31.28 -5.03
N PRO A 295 -15.93 32.59 -5.32
CA PRO A 295 -17.01 33.10 -6.17
C PRO A 295 -17.16 32.44 -7.54
N TYR A 296 -16.06 32.21 -8.26
CA TYR A 296 -16.12 31.58 -9.58
C TYR A 296 -16.47 30.10 -9.48
N VAL A 297 -15.85 29.36 -8.55
CA VAL A 297 -16.26 27.97 -8.27
C VAL A 297 -17.75 27.90 -7.87
N ALA A 298 -18.25 28.81 -7.02
CA ALA A 298 -19.66 28.88 -6.67
C ALA A 298 -20.55 29.05 -7.90
N SER A 299 -20.17 29.94 -8.82
CA SER A 299 -20.89 30.18 -10.06
C SER A 299 -20.92 28.94 -10.97
N LEU A 300 -19.80 28.22 -11.08
CA LEU A 300 -19.71 26.97 -11.83
C LEU A 300 -20.64 25.92 -11.23
N LEU A 301 -20.57 25.72 -9.91
CA LEU A 301 -21.37 24.71 -9.24
C LEU A 301 -22.87 25.03 -9.31
N ASN A 302 -23.26 26.31 -9.21
CA ASN A 302 -24.67 26.71 -9.26
C ASN A 302 -25.33 26.42 -10.62
N GLN A 303 -24.55 26.36 -11.71
CA GLN A 303 -25.03 26.04 -13.06
C GLN A 303 -25.18 24.53 -13.31
N LEU A 304 -24.70 23.68 -12.40
CA LEU A 304 -24.74 22.23 -12.62
C LEU A 304 -26.13 21.64 -12.35
N PRO A 305 -26.54 20.62 -13.13
CA PRO A 305 -27.83 19.97 -12.95
C PRO A 305 -27.85 19.12 -11.66
N ARG A 306 -28.86 19.35 -10.81
CA ARG A 306 -29.10 18.59 -9.57
C ARG A 306 -29.82 17.27 -9.84
N ARG A 307 -29.17 16.35 -10.56
CA ARG A 307 -29.76 15.06 -10.97
C ARG A 307 -29.88 14.05 -9.83
N ASN A 308 -28.94 14.09 -8.89
CA ASN A 308 -28.85 13.20 -7.74
C ASN A 308 -28.00 13.88 -6.65
N GLN A 309 -27.64 13.14 -5.59
CA GLN A 309 -26.87 13.68 -4.46
C GLN A 309 -25.49 14.25 -4.83
N TRP A 310 -24.90 13.83 -5.96
CA TRP A 310 -23.54 14.24 -6.35
C TRP A 310 -23.54 15.58 -7.08
N VAL A 311 -22.61 16.47 -6.71
CA VAL A 311 -22.39 17.73 -7.42
C VAL A 311 -21.94 17.46 -8.85
N PHE A 312 -20.98 16.55 -9.02
CA PHE A 312 -20.49 16.11 -10.32
C PHE A 312 -21.19 14.81 -10.75
N SER A 313 -22.45 14.95 -11.18
CA SER A 313 -23.31 13.83 -11.58
C SER A 313 -23.03 13.32 -13.00
N SER A 314 -23.20 12.02 -13.23
CA SER A 314 -23.14 11.38 -14.56
C SER A 314 -24.25 10.34 -14.72
N PRO A 315 -25.16 10.51 -15.70
CA PRO A 315 -26.23 9.53 -15.97
C PRO A 315 -25.71 8.13 -16.32
N SER A 316 -24.52 8.05 -16.91
CA SER A 316 -23.85 6.78 -17.27
C SER A 316 -22.99 6.19 -16.15
N GLY A 317 -22.87 6.88 -15.01
CA GLY A 317 -22.13 6.41 -13.84
C GLY A 317 -22.91 5.34 -13.08
N LYS A 318 -22.21 4.31 -12.58
CA LYS A 318 -22.86 3.18 -11.87
C LYS A 318 -23.65 3.63 -10.64
N ASP A 319 -23.13 4.61 -9.91
CA ASP A 319 -23.72 5.25 -8.73
C ASP A 319 -24.23 6.67 -9.05
N GLY A 320 -24.43 6.98 -10.33
CA GLY A 320 -24.87 8.29 -10.81
C GLY A 320 -23.80 9.40 -10.72
N ARG A 321 -22.56 9.06 -10.39
CA ARG A 321 -21.44 10.00 -10.21
C ARG A 321 -20.52 10.03 -11.42
N LEU A 322 -19.85 11.17 -11.66
CA LEU A 322 -18.72 11.21 -12.59
C LEU A 322 -17.65 10.21 -12.12
N VAL A 323 -17.16 9.37 -13.05
CA VAL A 323 -16.13 8.33 -12.78
C VAL A 323 -14.81 8.62 -13.48
N ASP A 324 -14.83 9.22 -14.67
CA ASP A 324 -13.61 9.64 -15.36
C ASP A 324 -13.86 10.79 -16.36
N PRO A 325 -13.23 11.97 -16.18
CA PRO A 325 -13.38 13.10 -17.11
C PRO A 325 -12.42 13.06 -18.31
N ARG A 326 -11.46 12.12 -18.34
CA ARG A 326 -10.36 12.08 -19.32
C ARG A 326 -10.80 12.14 -20.77
N LYS A 327 -11.94 11.54 -21.10
CA LYS A 327 -12.49 11.56 -22.47
C LYS A 327 -12.72 12.97 -23.02
N SER A 328 -12.95 13.96 -22.17
CA SER A 328 -13.07 15.37 -22.57
C SER A 328 -11.90 16.23 -22.11
N PHE A 329 -11.25 15.87 -20.99
CA PHE A 329 -10.09 16.58 -20.48
C PHE A 329 -8.85 16.40 -21.37
N ASP A 330 -8.49 15.16 -21.74
CA ASP A 330 -7.26 14.89 -22.49
C ASP A 330 -7.26 15.60 -23.86
N PRO A 331 -8.35 15.58 -24.66
CA PRO A 331 -8.39 16.35 -25.91
C PRO A 331 -8.28 17.86 -25.73
N ALA A 332 -8.90 18.43 -24.69
CA ALA A 332 -8.83 19.87 -24.43
C ALA A 332 -7.40 20.32 -24.06
N VAL A 333 -6.70 19.50 -23.27
CA VAL A 333 -5.28 19.73 -22.91
C VAL A 333 -4.38 19.67 -24.14
N ILE A 334 -4.60 18.68 -25.02
CA ILE A 334 -3.86 18.56 -26.29
C ILE A 334 -4.14 19.76 -27.20
N ALA A 335 -5.39 20.17 -27.34
CA ALA A 335 -5.79 21.34 -28.14
C ALA A 335 -5.17 22.64 -27.60
N ALA A 336 -4.94 22.73 -26.29
CA ALA A 336 -4.27 23.85 -25.66
C ALA A 336 -2.73 23.85 -25.86
N GLY A 337 -2.18 22.85 -26.56
CA GLY A 337 -0.74 22.71 -26.77
C GLY A 337 0.03 22.28 -25.52
N ILE A 338 -0.64 21.66 -24.55
CA ILE A 338 -0.05 21.27 -23.26
C ILE A 338 0.19 19.76 -23.26
N GLU A 339 1.45 19.36 -23.22
CA GLU A 339 1.80 17.94 -23.25
C GLU A 339 1.87 17.32 -21.85
N GLY A 340 1.34 16.10 -21.71
CA GLY A 340 1.56 15.26 -20.52
C GLY A 340 0.89 15.72 -19.22
N LEU A 341 0.08 16.78 -19.23
CA LEU A 341 -0.63 17.25 -18.03
C LEU A 341 -1.69 16.23 -17.59
N THR A 342 -1.62 15.84 -16.32
CA THR A 342 -2.57 14.89 -15.74
C THR A 342 -3.57 15.57 -14.83
N LEU A 343 -4.68 14.88 -14.49
CA LEU A 343 -5.61 15.36 -13.47
C LEU A 343 -4.94 15.60 -12.09
N HIS A 344 -3.87 14.85 -11.76
CA HIS A 344 -3.09 15.12 -10.55
C HIS A 344 -2.12 16.28 -10.75
N GLY A 345 -1.70 16.53 -11.99
CA GLY A 345 -0.98 17.73 -12.41
C GLY A 345 -1.74 19.00 -12.04
N LEU A 346 -3.06 19.06 -12.22
CA LEU A 346 -3.88 20.21 -11.80
C LEU A 346 -3.75 20.52 -10.30
N ARG A 347 -3.67 19.49 -9.46
CA ARG A 347 -3.43 19.66 -8.01
C ARG A 347 -2.02 20.20 -7.74
N ARG A 348 -1.01 19.74 -8.48
CA ARG A 348 0.36 20.29 -8.37
C ARG A 348 0.42 21.73 -8.88
N SER A 349 -0.29 22.02 -9.97
CA SER A 349 -0.46 23.37 -10.51
C SER A 349 -1.09 24.31 -9.52
N PHE A 350 -2.15 23.91 -8.81
CA PHE A 350 -2.70 24.72 -7.72
C PHE A 350 -1.63 25.10 -6.70
N ALA A 351 -0.87 24.11 -6.20
CA ALA A 351 0.18 24.36 -5.22
C ALA A 351 1.25 25.32 -5.77
N THR A 352 1.83 25.01 -6.94
CA THR A 352 2.91 25.79 -7.53
C THR A 352 2.48 27.18 -7.95
N LEU A 353 1.33 27.32 -8.60
CA LEU A 353 0.87 28.61 -9.09
C LEU A 353 0.35 29.50 -7.97
N SER A 354 -0.13 28.93 -6.85
CA SER A 354 -0.52 29.74 -5.70
C SER A 354 0.65 30.51 -5.08
N GLU A 355 1.89 30.07 -5.25
CA GLU A 355 3.08 30.81 -4.78
C GLU A 355 3.18 32.23 -5.38
N TRP A 356 2.62 32.46 -6.58
CA TRP A 356 2.62 33.79 -7.23
C TRP A 356 1.79 34.85 -6.51
N VAL A 357 0.89 34.44 -5.59
CA VAL A 357 0.11 35.36 -4.76
C VAL A 357 0.63 35.46 -3.32
N GLU A 358 1.86 34.98 -3.07
CA GLU A 358 2.55 35.06 -1.77
C GLU A 358 1.72 34.48 -0.60
N VAL A 359 0.85 33.51 -0.90
CA VAL A 359 0.01 32.87 0.09
C VAL A 359 0.88 32.04 1.06
N PRO A 360 0.62 32.08 2.38
CA PRO A 360 1.37 31.24 3.31
C PRO A 360 1.20 29.75 2.99
N ALA A 361 2.31 29.00 2.88
CA ALA A 361 2.30 27.58 2.51
C ALA A 361 1.34 26.72 3.34
N GLY A 362 1.18 27.03 4.64
CA GLY A 362 0.24 26.32 5.52
C GLY A 362 -1.24 26.55 5.18
N VAL A 363 -1.61 27.68 4.57
CA VAL A 363 -2.96 27.94 4.05
C VAL A 363 -3.24 27.04 2.85
N VAL A 364 -2.32 27.01 1.88
CA VAL A 364 -2.41 26.14 0.69
C VAL A 364 -2.47 24.67 1.11
N ALA A 365 -1.60 24.25 2.02
CA ALA A 365 -1.60 22.90 2.57
C ALA A 365 -2.95 22.53 3.22
N GLN A 366 -3.56 23.45 3.97
CA GLN A 366 -4.87 23.23 4.60
C GLN A 366 -6.00 23.14 3.57
N ILE A 367 -6.04 24.03 2.56
CA ILE A 367 -7.02 23.97 1.46
C ILE A 367 -6.90 22.65 0.69
N MET A 368 -5.66 22.22 0.40
CA MET A 368 -5.39 20.96 -0.30
C MET A 368 -5.62 19.71 0.55
N GLY A 369 -5.76 19.83 1.87
CA GLY A 369 -5.85 18.67 2.77
C GLY A 369 -4.56 17.88 2.88
N HIS A 370 -3.42 18.58 2.96
CA HIS A 370 -2.14 18.00 3.37
C HIS A 370 -2.10 17.86 4.89
N LYS A 371 -1.55 16.75 5.38
CA LYS A 371 -1.24 16.63 6.80
C LYS A 371 -0.13 17.64 7.14
N PRO A 372 -0.25 18.40 8.23
CA PRO A 372 0.78 19.36 8.61
C PRO A 372 2.15 18.67 8.75
N SER A 373 3.18 19.25 8.15
CA SER A 373 4.53 18.67 8.12
C SER A 373 5.28 18.93 9.44
N ALA A 374 5.10 20.12 10.04
CA ALA A 374 5.75 20.53 11.28
C ALA A 374 4.93 20.24 12.53
N THR A 375 5.59 19.86 13.64
CA THR A 375 4.97 19.54 14.93
C THR A 375 4.10 20.69 15.49
N ALA A 376 4.50 21.95 15.28
CA ALA A 376 3.71 23.11 15.68
C ALA A 376 2.41 23.26 14.89
N GLU A 377 2.42 22.99 13.58
CA GLU A 377 1.20 23.03 12.76
C GLU A 377 0.28 21.82 13.00
N LYS A 378 0.83 20.68 13.48
CA LYS A 378 0.02 19.49 13.84
C LYS A 378 -0.89 19.71 15.04
N HIS A 379 -0.52 20.59 15.97
CA HIS A 379 -1.22 20.71 17.25
C HIS A 379 -1.76 22.12 17.58
N TYR A 380 -1.28 23.20 16.94
CA TYR A 380 -1.55 24.56 17.44
C TYR A 380 -2.25 25.56 16.49
N LYS A 381 -2.46 25.26 15.20
CA LYS A 381 -3.04 26.24 14.26
C LYS A 381 -4.09 25.65 13.31
N GLN A 382 -5.33 25.50 13.78
CA GLN A 382 -6.47 25.41 12.86
C GLN A 382 -6.79 26.80 12.34
N ARG A 383 -6.54 27.06 11.06
CA ARG A 383 -6.88 28.35 10.45
C ARG A 383 -8.41 28.42 10.26
N PRO A 384 -9.09 29.48 10.70
CA PRO A 384 -10.53 29.62 10.52
C PRO A 384 -10.87 29.76 9.04
N LEU A 385 -12.11 29.41 8.68
CA LEU A 385 -12.58 29.44 7.30
C LEU A 385 -12.43 30.84 6.66
N ASP A 386 -12.70 31.91 7.42
CA ASP A 386 -12.61 33.27 6.91
C ASP A 386 -11.18 33.66 6.53
N LEU A 387 -10.18 33.21 7.32
CA LEU A 387 -8.77 33.39 6.97
C LEU A 387 -8.40 32.61 5.71
N LEU A 388 -8.91 31.38 5.55
CA LEU A 388 -8.71 30.64 4.31
C LEU A 388 -9.37 31.37 3.13
N ARG A 389 -10.56 31.97 3.33
CA ARG A 389 -11.31 32.66 2.28
C ARG A 389 -10.53 33.83 1.69
N VAL A 390 -9.94 34.67 2.55
CA VAL A 390 -9.09 35.81 2.11
C VAL A 390 -8.03 35.37 1.10
N TRP A 391 -7.36 34.25 1.37
CA TRP A 391 -6.29 33.76 0.50
C TRP A 391 -6.81 32.97 -0.69
N HIS A 392 -7.84 32.14 -0.50
CA HIS A 392 -8.37 31.30 -1.56
C HIS A 392 -9.04 32.13 -2.66
N GLU A 393 -9.74 33.19 -2.30
CA GLU A 393 -10.31 34.15 -3.27
C GLU A 393 -9.22 34.91 -4.03
N ARG A 394 -8.12 35.30 -3.36
CA ARG A 394 -6.96 35.91 -4.03
C ARG A 394 -6.31 34.97 -5.04
N ILE A 395 -6.15 33.69 -4.67
CA ILE A 395 -5.66 32.66 -5.60
C ILE A 395 -6.61 32.56 -6.80
N GLU A 396 -7.91 32.39 -6.56
CA GLU A 396 -8.90 32.27 -7.65
C GLU A 396 -8.89 33.48 -8.58
N ALA A 397 -8.91 34.69 -8.03
CA ALA A 397 -8.88 35.93 -8.80
C ALA A 397 -7.64 36.02 -9.69
N TRP A 398 -6.47 35.69 -9.16
CA TRP A 398 -5.22 35.66 -9.93
C TRP A 398 -5.28 34.62 -11.06
N PHE A 399 -5.77 33.41 -10.80
CA PHE A 399 -5.93 32.39 -11.84
C PHE A 399 -6.82 32.87 -12.99
N LEU A 400 -7.93 33.54 -12.66
CA LEU A 400 -8.88 34.06 -13.64
C LEU A 400 -8.30 35.24 -14.42
N GLU A 401 -7.61 36.16 -13.75
CA GLU A 401 -6.88 37.26 -14.39
C GLU A 401 -5.85 36.73 -15.40
N GLN A 402 -5.00 35.78 -14.98
CA GLN A 402 -4.00 35.18 -15.88
C GLN A 402 -4.64 34.37 -17.01
N ALA A 403 -5.88 33.89 -16.84
CA ALA A 403 -6.64 33.20 -17.88
C ALA A 403 -7.42 34.15 -18.81
N GLY A 404 -7.44 35.45 -18.54
CA GLY A 404 -8.26 36.42 -19.27
C GLY A 404 -9.77 36.25 -19.03
N LEU A 405 -10.15 35.69 -17.87
CA LEU A 405 -11.54 35.47 -17.47
C LEU A 405 -12.00 36.52 -16.47
N VAL A 406 -13.28 36.89 -16.56
CA VAL A 406 -13.90 37.85 -15.64
C VAL A 406 -14.40 37.12 -14.40
N VAL A 407 -14.11 37.67 -13.22
CA VAL A 407 -14.69 37.20 -11.95
C VAL A 407 -16.19 37.49 -11.95
N PRO A 408 -17.06 36.49 -11.75
CA PRO A 408 -18.50 36.72 -11.70
C PRO A 408 -18.84 37.66 -10.54
N ALA A 409 -19.69 38.66 -10.78
CA ALA A 409 -20.20 39.51 -9.72
C ALA A 409 -21.00 38.66 -8.71
N ALA A 410 -20.78 38.89 -7.41
CA ALA A 410 -21.52 38.22 -6.34
C ALA A 410 -23.00 38.63 -6.39
N GLY A 411 -23.85 37.87 -7.09
CA GLY A 411 -25.28 38.19 -7.16
C GLY A 411 -26.11 37.58 -8.29
N GLU A 412 -25.50 37.03 -9.35
CA GLU A 412 -26.29 36.36 -10.41
C GLU A 412 -26.73 34.94 -10.00
N GLN A 413 -27.50 34.86 -8.91
CA GLN A 413 -28.25 33.67 -8.55
C GLN A 413 -29.42 33.52 -9.54
N ARG A 414 -29.20 32.81 -10.66
CA ARG A 414 -30.32 32.37 -11.50
C ARG A 414 -31.19 31.41 -10.70
N LEU A 415 -32.34 31.91 -10.23
CA LEU A 415 -33.40 31.13 -9.60
C LEU A 415 -33.83 30.02 -10.56
N THR A 416 -33.46 28.77 -10.27
CA THR A 416 -33.98 27.62 -11.02
C THR A 416 -35.28 27.18 -10.36
N VAL A 417 -36.39 27.25 -11.10
CA VAL A 417 -37.69 26.73 -10.66
C VAL A 417 -37.57 25.23 -10.44
N VAL A 418 -37.71 24.80 -9.18
CA VAL A 418 -37.88 23.39 -8.84
C VAL A 418 -39.31 23.03 -9.23
N LYS A 419 -39.49 22.28 -10.33
CA LYS A 419 -40.78 21.61 -10.56
C LYS A 419 -40.94 20.56 -9.47
N GLY A 420 -41.89 20.78 -8.56
CA GLY A 420 -42.30 19.82 -7.53
C GLY A 420 -42.73 18.49 -8.15
N ALA A 421 -42.44 17.41 -7.43
CA ALA A 421 -42.72 16.02 -7.80
C ALA A 421 -44.20 15.75 -8.07
#